data_AF-E2C3Q2-F1
#
_entry.id   AF-E2C3Q2-F1
#
_cell.length_a   1.000
_cell.length_b   1.000
_cell.length_c   1.000
_cell.angle_alpha   90.00
_cell.angle_beta   90.00
_cell.angle_gamma   90.00
#
_symmetry.space_group_name_H-M   'P 1'
#
loop_
_entity.id
_entity.type
_entity.pdbx_description
1 polymer ?
#
loop_
_entity_poly.entity_id
_entity_poly.type
_entity_poly.pdbx_seq_one_letter_code
_entity_poly.pdbx_strand_id
1 'polypeptide(L)' 'RSVIRFLFLEGKSRSEIKERLDAVYGDSSPSMATVKNWFNEFQRGRTSVFDEPRPGAPKTATTED' A
#
# COMPACT_ATOMS: atom_id res chain seq x y z
N ARG A 1 1.05 4.00 0.36
CA ARG A 1 0.15 3.27 -0.58
C ARG A 1 -0.59 4.23 -1.50
N SER A 2 -1.17 5.31 -0.98
CA SER A 2 -1.80 6.35 -1.80
C SER A 2 -0.90 6.90 -2.91
N VAL A 3 0.39 7.14 -2.61
CA VAL A 3 1.38 7.57 -3.62
C VAL A 3 1.58 6.51 -4.71
N ILE A 4 1.65 5.22 -4.34
CA ILE A 4 1.76 4.11 -5.32
C ILE A 4 0.52 4.08 -6.21
N ARG A 5 -0.68 4.27 -5.65
CA ARG A 5 -1.93 4.30 -6.42
C ARG A 5 -1.98 5.50 -7.37
N PHE A 6 -1.58 6.67 -6.88
CA PHE A 6 -1.51 7.89 -7.69
C PHE A 6 -0.60 7.68 -8.90
N LEU A 7 0.63 7.22 -8.67
CA LEU A 7 1.59 6.98 -9.76
C LEU A 7 1.17 5.84 -10.69
N PHE A 8 0.49 4.81 -10.18
CA PHE A 8 -0.12 3.77 -11.01
C PHE A 8 -1.18 4.35 -11.97
N LEU A 9 -2.04 5.25 -11.48
CA LEU A 9 -3.04 5.93 -12.30
C LEU A 9 -2.42 6.90 -13.31
N GLU A 10 -1.24 7.46 -13.02
CA GLU A 10 -0.43 8.20 -14.00
C GLU A 10 0.24 7.28 -15.06
N GLY A 11 0.01 5.96 -14.99
CA GLY A 11 0.57 5.00 -15.95
C GLY A 11 2.03 4.67 -15.73
N LYS A 12 2.59 4.99 -14.55
CA LYS A 12 3.99 4.72 -14.22
C LYS A 12 4.25 3.24 -14.04
N SER A 13 5.39 2.77 -14.52
CA SER A 13 5.87 1.41 -14.30
C SER A 13 6.30 1.20 -12.84
N ARG A 14 6.40 -0.06 -12.43
CA ARG A 14 6.82 -0.44 -11.07
C ARG A 14 8.19 0.16 -10.70
N SER A 15 9.12 0.21 -11.66
CA SER A 15 10.47 0.74 -11.46
C SER A 15 10.46 2.26 -11.28
N GLU A 16 9.72 2.99 -12.13
CA GLU A 16 9.56 4.45 -11.98
C GLU A 16 8.90 4.82 -10.65
N ILE A 17 7.92 4.01 -10.21
CA ILE A 17 7.30 4.20 -8.90
C ILE A 17 8.33 4.03 -7.78
N LYS A 18 9.18 2.99 -7.85
CA LYS A 18 10.23 2.77 -6.84
C LYS A 18 11.25 3.90 -6.80
N GLU A 19 11.74 4.31 -7.97
CA GLU A 19 12.69 5.41 -8.09
C GLU A 19 12.13 6.71 -7.50
N ARG A 20 10.86 7.03 -7.79
CA ARG A 20 10.21 8.23 -7.27
C ARG A 20 9.97 8.16 -5.76
N LEU A 21 9.67 6.97 -5.23
CA LEU A 21 9.56 6.77 -3.79
C LEU A 21 10.92 6.90 -3.09
N ASP A 22 11.99 6.38 -3.70
CA ASP A 22 13.36 6.49 -3.17
C ASP A 22 13.85 7.94 -3.20
N ALA A 23 13.56 8.68 -4.26
CA ALA A 23 13.93 10.09 -4.37
C ALA A 23 13.25 10.96 -3.30
N VAL A 24 12.04 10.62 -2.87
CA VAL A 24 11.27 11.40 -1.88
C VAL A 24 11.52 10.93 -0.45
N TYR A 25 11.59 9.61 -0.23
CA TYR A 25 11.61 9.02 1.12
C TYR A 25 12.95 8.41 1.51
N GLY A 26 13.90 8.26 0.59
CA GLY A 26 15.22 7.68 0.84
C GLY A 26 15.12 6.33 1.55
N ASP A 27 15.77 6.22 2.71
CA ASP A 27 15.80 5.00 3.52
C ASP A 27 14.43 4.60 4.10
N SER A 28 13.49 5.56 4.21
CA SER A 28 12.12 5.30 4.64
C SER A 28 11.22 4.82 3.49
N SER A 29 11.77 4.69 2.28
CA SER A 29 11.03 4.24 1.10
C SER A 29 10.59 2.79 1.26
N PRO A 30 9.35 2.45 0.85
CA PRO A 30 8.89 1.07 0.89
C PRO A 30 9.75 0.18 -0.01
N SER A 31 9.93 -1.07 0.41
CA SER A 31 10.66 -2.07 -0.37
C SER A 31 10.04 -2.26 -1.76
N MET A 32 10.87 -2.72 -2.71
CA MET A 32 10.38 -3.04 -4.06
C MET A 32 9.31 -4.16 -4.03
N ALA A 33 9.36 -5.07 -3.07
CA ALA A 33 8.33 -6.10 -2.87
C ALA A 33 6.98 -5.48 -2.51
N THR A 34 6.98 -4.49 -1.61
CA THR A 34 5.77 -3.74 -1.23
C THR A 34 5.18 -2.99 -2.43
N VAL A 35 6.03 -2.33 -3.24
CA VAL A 35 5.59 -1.64 -4.46
C VAL A 35 4.96 -2.62 -5.46
N LYS A 36 5.60 -3.77 -5.71
CA LYS A 36 5.07 -4.81 -6.60
C LYS A 36 3.73 -5.36 -6.14
N ASN A 37 3.57 -5.65 -4.84
CA ASN A 37 2.31 -6.14 -4.31
C ASN A 37 1.19 -5.12 -4.55
N TRP A 38 1.37 -3.86 -4.16
CA TRP A 38 0.33 -2.84 -4.34
C TRP A 38 0.03 -2.56 -5.81
N PHE A 39 1.05 -2.54 -6.67
CA PHE A 39 0.86 -2.40 -8.11
C PHE A 39 -0.03 -3.52 -8.67
N ASN A 40 0.25 -4.77 -8.32
CA ASN A 40 -0.54 -5.91 -8.77
C ASN A 40 -1.98 -5.85 -8.25
N GLU A 41 -2.18 -5.43 -7.00
CA GLU A 41 -3.53 -5.23 -6.44
C GLU A 41 -4.32 -4.16 -7.21
N PHE A 42 -3.67 -3.05 -7.60
CA PHE A 42 -4.30 -2.02 -8.41
C PHE A 42 -4.57 -2.50 -9.85
N GLN A 43 -3.68 -3.30 -10.43
CA GLN A 43 -3.93 -3.98 -11.72
C GLN A 43 -5.14 -4.92 -11.66
N ARG A 44 -5.37 -5.56 -10.51
CA ARG A 44 -6.56 -6.41 -10.26
C ARG A 44 -7.84 -5.60 -10.03
N GLY A 45 -7.79 -4.28 -10.07
CA GLY A 45 -8.94 -3.40 -9.92
C GLY A 45 -9.22 -2.95 -8.49
N ARG A 46 -8.34 -3.23 -7.52
CA ARG A 46 -8.49 -2.68 -6.16
C ARG A 46 -8.42 -1.15 -6.21
N THR A 47 -9.40 -0.47 -5.63
CA THR A 47 -9.43 1.00 -5.54
C THR A 47 -9.12 1.52 -4.14
N SER A 48 -9.29 0.68 -3.12
CA SER A 48 -8.95 1.01 -1.73
C SER A 48 -7.44 1.01 -1.52
N VAL A 49 -6.97 1.99 -0.74
CA VAL A 49 -5.57 2.09 -0.26
C VAL A 49 -5.43 1.61 1.18
N PHE A 50 -6.54 1.28 1.84
CA PHE A 50 -6.57 0.77 3.20
C PHE A 50 -6.32 -0.74 3.18
N ASP A 51 -5.72 -1.25 4.25
CA ASP A 51 -5.71 -2.69 4.48
C ASP A 51 -7.12 -3.19 4.68
N GLU A 52 -7.42 -4.34 4.08
CA GLU A 52 -8.63 -5.07 4.41
C GLU A 52 -8.56 -5.48 5.89
N PRO A 53 -9.71 -5.46 6.60
CA PRO A 53 -9.74 -5.88 7.98
C PRO A 53 -9.19 -7.31 8.08
N ARG A 54 -8.16 -7.49 8.90
CA ARG A 54 -7.58 -8.81 9.13
C ARG A 54 -8.64 -9.65 9.87
N PRO A 55 -9.13 -10.76 9.31
CA PRO A 55 -10.02 -11.63 10.06
C PRO A 55 -9.22 -12.23 11.21
N GLY A 56 -9.57 -11.91 12.45
CA GLY A 56 -8.95 -12.53 13.62
C GLY A 56 -8.54 -11.63 14.78
N ALA A 57 -9.42 -10.75 15.24
CA ALA A 57 -9.38 -10.32 16.63
C ALA A 57 -10.80 -10.31 17.20
N PRO A 58 -11.16 -11.22 18.13
CA PRO A 58 -12.36 -11.04 18.91
C PRO A 58 -12.22 -9.73 19.69
N LYS A 59 -13.19 -8.83 19.50
CA LYS A 59 -13.36 -7.67 20.38
C LYS A 59 -13.97 -8.17 21.67
N THR A 60 -13.16 -8.71 22.59
CA THR A 60 -13.58 -8.79 23.99
C THR A 60 -13.39 -7.41 24.59
N ALA A 61 -14.36 -6.54 24.32
CA ALA A 61 -14.73 -5.51 25.26
C ALA A 61 -15.51 -6.20 26.38
N THR A 62 -14.94 -6.24 27.58
CA THR A 62 -15.73 -6.39 28.81
C THR A 62 -15.50 -5.12 29.61
N THR A 63 -16.60 -4.39 29.76
CA THR A 63 -16.80 -3.19 30.56
C THR A 63 -16.57 -3.44 32.06
N GLU A 64 -16.25 -2.36 32.76
CA GLU A 64 -16.05 -2.10 34.19
C GLU A 64 -16.94 -2.87 35.18
N ASP A 65 -16.33 -3.36 36.28
CA ASP A 65 -16.39 -2.78 37.64
C ASP A 65 -15.12 -3.18 38.43
#